data_AF-D7M3W3-F1
#
_entry.id   AF-D7M3W3-F1
#
_cell.length_a   1.000
_cell.length_b   1.000
_cell.length_c   1.000
_cell.angle_alpha   90.00
_cell.angle_beta   90.00
_cell.angle_gamma   90.00
#
_symmetry.space_group_name_H-M   'P 1'
#
loop_
_entity.id
_entity.type
_entity.pdbx_description
1 polymer ?
#
loop_
_entity_poly.entity_id
_entity_poly.type
_entity_poly.pdbx_seq_one_letter_code
_entity_poly.pdbx_strand_id
1 'polypeptide(L)'
;MSTLSTASSTSRINDSVLSFYWIRTYTTKNSIVQDLNLCGILEEIARRGMSFDELLTIPEQDEWVYSDGKSTACVAFILAMYKAAGVFGPLANHIQVTEFTIRDAYTPKLFESNQTRLPSWCNTEEEKLDFCQILGEYRMELFCCL
;
A
#
# COMPACT_ATOMS: atom_id res chain seq x y z
N MET A 1 34.52 -12.15 35.61
CA MET A 1 34.80 -12.36 34.18
C MET A 1 33.47 -12.64 33.50
N SER A 2 32.79 -11.58 33.08
CA SER A 2 31.51 -11.62 32.37
C SER A 2 31.79 -11.89 30.90
N THR A 3 31.31 -13.01 30.37
CA THR A 3 31.35 -13.31 28.94
C THR A 3 30.25 -12.51 28.24
N LEU A 4 30.67 -11.60 27.34
CA LEU A 4 29.79 -10.88 26.42
C LEU A 4 29.25 -11.87 25.38
N SER A 5 27.94 -12.10 25.39
CA SER A 5 27.23 -12.71 24.27
C SER A 5 26.90 -11.62 23.26
N THR A 6 27.54 -11.66 22.09
CA THR A 6 27.19 -10.85 20.93
C THR A 6 25.89 -11.39 20.34
N ALA A 7 24.76 -10.78 20.70
CA ALA A 7 23.51 -10.97 19.99
C ALA A 7 23.62 -10.28 18.63
N SER A 8 23.77 -11.06 17.55
CA SER A 8 23.58 -10.52 16.21
C SER A 8 22.09 -10.23 16.03
N SER A 9 21.75 -8.96 15.91
CA SER A 9 20.40 -8.48 15.59
C SER A 9 20.05 -8.82 14.15
N THR A 10 19.88 -10.10 13.82
CA THR A 10 19.06 -10.47 12.66
C THR A 10 17.62 -10.17 13.05
N SER A 11 17.10 -9.04 12.59
CA SER A 11 15.67 -8.82 12.54
C SER A 11 15.07 -10.02 11.82
N ARG A 12 14.44 -10.93 12.56
CA ARG A 12 13.62 -11.97 11.98
C ARG A 12 12.53 -11.21 11.23
N ILE A 13 12.68 -11.11 9.92
CA ILE A 13 11.55 -10.86 9.06
C ILE A 13 10.58 -11.99 9.40
N ASN A 14 9.47 -11.64 10.05
CA ASN A 14 8.47 -12.61 10.41
C ASN A 14 7.94 -13.17 9.09
N ASP A 15 8.20 -14.46 8.83
CA ASP A 15 7.82 -15.13 7.60
C ASP A 15 6.37 -14.81 7.24
N SER A 16 5.47 -14.76 8.23
CA SER A 16 4.05 -14.45 8.02
C SER A 16 3.74 -13.07 7.41
N VAL A 17 4.59 -12.05 7.57
CA VAL A 17 4.28 -10.68 7.10
C VAL A 17 4.67 -10.49 5.63
N LEU A 18 5.86 -10.95 5.23
CA LEU A 18 6.20 -11.00 3.80
C LEU A 18 5.40 -12.08 3.07
N SER A 19 5.00 -13.14 3.79
CA SER A 19 4.27 -14.26 3.21
C SER A 19 2.82 -13.96 2.84
N PHE A 20 2.19 -12.93 3.40
CA PHE A 20 0.74 -12.76 3.22
C PHE A 20 0.32 -11.92 2.03
N TYR A 21 1.12 -10.92 1.62
CA TYR A 21 0.77 -10.03 0.51
C TYR A 21 1.44 -10.45 -0.80
N TRP A 22 2.74 -10.74 -0.81
CA TRP A 22 3.50 -10.99 -2.04
C TRP A 22 3.43 -12.43 -2.58
N ILE A 23 3.27 -13.43 -1.71
CA ILE A 23 3.12 -14.85 -2.10
C ILE A 23 1.80 -15.08 -2.83
N ARG A 24 0.74 -14.40 -2.39
CA ARG A 24 -0.62 -14.49 -2.93
C ARG A 24 -0.71 -13.95 -4.36
N THR A 25 -0.02 -12.84 -4.61
CA THR A 25 0.14 -12.16 -5.89
C THR A 25 0.62 -13.11 -7.00
N TYR A 26 1.66 -13.90 -6.74
CA TYR A 26 2.27 -14.78 -7.75
C TYR A 26 1.49 -16.08 -7.98
N THR A 27 0.94 -16.66 -6.91
CA THR A 27 0.18 -17.92 -6.94
C THR A 27 -1.14 -17.78 -7.72
N THR A 28 -1.81 -16.64 -7.59
CA THR A 28 -3.11 -16.35 -8.22
C THR A 28 -2.99 -16.11 -9.74
N LYS A 29 -1.93 -15.43 -10.20
CA LYS A 29 -1.73 -15.13 -11.64
C LYS A 29 -1.47 -16.36 -12.51
N ASN A 30 -0.88 -17.41 -11.94
CA ASN A 30 -0.30 -18.50 -12.73
C ASN A 30 -0.86 -19.89 -12.39
N SER A 31 -1.91 -19.99 -11.56
CA SER A 31 -2.41 -21.27 -11.01
C SER A 31 -1.29 -22.10 -10.34
N ILE A 32 -0.26 -21.42 -9.83
CA ILE A 32 0.87 -22.07 -9.18
C ILE A 32 0.43 -22.35 -7.76
N VAL A 33 0.25 -23.64 -7.48
CA VAL A 33 0.37 -24.30 -6.19
C VAL A 33 0.03 -23.41 -4.99
N GLN A 34 -1.20 -23.57 -4.50
CA GLN A 34 -1.58 -23.12 -3.16
C GLN A 34 -0.54 -23.66 -2.15
N ASP A 35 -0.18 -22.83 -1.17
CA ASP A 35 0.65 -23.20 0.00
C ASP A 35 2.17 -23.34 -0.20
N LEU A 36 2.78 -22.54 -1.09
CA LEU A 36 4.25 -22.41 -1.12
C LEU A 36 4.75 -21.52 0.03
N ASN A 37 5.78 -21.98 0.75
CA ASN A 37 6.55 -21.16 1.68
C ASN A 37 7.59 -20.30 0.92
N LEU A 38 8.28 -19.39 1.62
CA LEU A 38 9.27 -18.49 1.00
C LEU A 38 10.33 -19.25 0.18
N CYS A 39 10.86 -20.37 0.68
CA CYS A 39 11.84 -21.18 -0.05
C CYS A 39 11.26 -21.73 -1.36
N GLY A 40 10.04 -22.29 -1.32
CA GLY A 40 9.36 -22.80 -2.51
C GLY A 40 9.09 -21.71 -3.55
N ILE A 41 8.89 -20.47 -3.11
CA ILE A 41 8.72 -19.32 -4.01
C ILE A 41 10.05 -18.93 -4.64
N LEU A 42 11.12 -18.88 -3.86
CA LEU A 42 12.47 -18.60 -4.38
C LEU A 42 12.90 -19.66 -5.41
N GLU A 43 12.57 -20.93 -5.18
CA GLU A 43 12.79 -22.01 -6.15
C GLU A 43 11.96 -21.81 -7.42
N GLU A 44 10.67 -21.47 -7.29
CA GLU A 44 9.77 -21.30 -8.43
C GLU A 44 10.12 -20.07 -9.29
N ILE A 45 10.50 -18.94 -8.68
CA ILE A 45 10.97 -17.77 -9.45
C ILE A 45 12.30 -18.08 -10.15
N ALA A 46 13.21 -18.78 -9.49
CA ALA A 46 14.48 -19.19 -10.09
C ALA A 46 14.26 -20.14 -11.28
N ARG A 47 13.33 -21.09 -11.14
CA ARG A 47 12.91 -21.99 -12.23
C ARG A 47 12.35 -21.23 -13.43
N ARG A 48 11.70 -20.09 -13.19
CA ARG A 48 11.12 -19.21 -14.22
C ARG A 48 12.09 -18.16 -14.75
N GLY A 49 13.34 -18.16 -14.29
CA GLY A 49 14.35 -17.18 -14.69
C GLY A 49 14.05 -15.76 -14.21
N MET A 50 13.29 -15.62 -13.12
CA MET A 50 12.95 -14.35 -12.49
C MET A 50 13.72 -14.20 -11.18
N SER A 51 14.22 -13.00 -10.92
CA SER A 51 14.87 -12.63 -9.67
C SER A 51 13.85 -12.27 -8.58
N PHE A 52 14.29 -12.29 -7.32
CA PHE A 52 13.41 -11.94 -6.20
C PHE A 52 13.04 -10.45 -6.19
N ASP A 53 13.94 -9.58 -6.61
CA ASP A 53 13.69 -8.15 -6.78
C ASP A 53 12.68 -7.88 -7.91
N GLU A 54 12.76 -8.58 -9.04
CA GLU A 54 11.73 -8.48 -10.08
C GLU A 54 10.35 -8.90 -9.56
N LEU A 55 10.26 -9.97 -8.76
CA LEU A 55 8.99 -10.39 -8.15
C LEU A 55 8.38 -9.28 -7.29
N LEU A 56 9.19 -8.61 -6.46
CA LEU A 56 8.75 -7.53 -5.58
C LEU A 56 8.33 -6.25 -6.33
N THR A 57 8.61 -6.15 -7.61
CA THR A 57 8.19 -5.01 -8.43
C THR A 57 6.80 -5.18 -9.05
N ILE A 58 6.19 -6.36 -8.91
CA ILE A 58 4.89 -6.68 -9.52
C ILE A 58 3.76 -6.25 -8.56
N PRO A 59 3.02 -5.16 -8.85
CA PRO A 59 1.95 -4.72 -7.96
C PRO A 59 0.81 -5.72 -7.92
N GLU A 60 0.13 -5.82 -6.77
CA GLU A 60 -1.13 -6.51 -6.64
C GLU A 60 -2.17 -5.94 -7.63
N GLN A 61 -2.91 -6.81 -8.34
CA GLN A 61 -3.88 -6.37 -9.35
C GLN A 61 -5.30 -6.30 -8.77
N ASP A 62 -6.07 -5.27 -9.14
CA ASP A 62 -7.43 -5.01 -8.66
C ASP A 62 -8.42 -6.15 -8.98
N GLU A 63 -8.18 -6.86 -10.08
CA GLU A 63 -9.01 -7.96 -10.55
C GLU A 63 -8.73 -9.30 -9.86
N TRP A 64 -7.61 -9.43 -9.14
CA TRP A 64 -7.28 -10.69 -8.48
C TRP A 64 -8.28 -11.01 -7.37
N VAL A 65 -8.64 -12.29 -7.33
CA VAL A 65 -9.54 -12.85 -6.32
C VAL A 65 -8.86 -14.09 -5.76
N TYR A 66 -8.74 -14.13 -4.45
CA TYR A 66 -8.12 -15.22 -3.74
C TYR A 66 -9.17 -16.19 -3.19
N SER A 67 -8.72 -17.30 -2.60
CA SER A 67 -9.59 -18.35 -2.04
C SER A 67 -10.57 -17.85 -0.98
N ASP A 68 -10.18 -16.83 -0.22
CA ASP A 68 -10.92 -16.15 0.83
C ASP A 68 -11.54 -14.82 0.38
N GLY A 69 -11.52 -14.53 -0.93
CA GLY A 69 -12.12 -13.35 -1.54
C GLY A 69 -11.09 -12.30 -2.00
N LYS A 70 -11.55 -11.07 -2.19
CA LYS A 70 -10.66 -9.95 -2.58
C LYS A 70 -9.90 -9.43 -1.37
N SER A 71 -8.61 -9.17 -1.56
CA SER A 71 -7.82 -8.40 -0.59
C SER A 71 -8.25 -6.94 -0.67
N THR A 72 -9.00 -6.47 0.33
CA THR A 72 -9.51 -5.09 0.35
C THR A 72 -9.14 -4.45 1.68
N ALA A 73 -7.93 -3.89 1.75
CA ALA A 73 -7.56 -3.02 2.86
C ALA A 73 -8.45 -1.76 2.86
N CYS A 74 -8.56 -1.09 4.02
CA CYS A 74 -9.38 0.13 4.15
C CYS A 74 -8.99 1.21 3.12
N VAL A 75 -7.69 1.38 2.87
CA VAL A 75 -7.17 2.32 1.88
C VAL A 75 -7.50 1.90 0.44
N ALA A 76 -7.31 0.62 0.12
CA ALA A 76 -7.66 0.07 -1.20
C ALA A 76 -9.15 0.26 -1.50
N PHE A 77 -10.02 0.08 -0.50
CA PHE A 77 -11.46 0.31 -0.65
C PHE A 77 -11.79 1.76 -1.04
N ILE A 78 -11.25 2.74 -0.31
CA ILE A 78 -11.49 4.16 -0.60
C ILE A 78 -10.93 4.54 -1.97
N LEU A 79 -9.72 4.09 -2.30
CA LEU A 79 -9.10 4.39 -3.58
C LEU A 79 -9.80 3.70 -4.76
N ALA A 80 -10.38 2.51 -4.56
CA ALA A 80 -11.26 1.87 -5.53
C ALA A 80 -12.51 2.71 -5.80
N MET A 81 -13.11 3.31 -4.76
CA MET A 81 -14.21 4.26 -4.95
C MET A 81 -13.78 5.49 -5.74
N TYR A 82 -12.60 6.06 -5.46
CA TYR A 82 -12.06 7.20 -6.21
C TYR A 82 -11.80 6.84 -7.68
N LYS A 83 -11.25 5.64 -7.93
CA LYS A 83 -11.06 5.11 -9.27
C LYS A 83 -12.38 4.96 -10.03
N ALA A 84 -13.40 4.39 -9.38
CA ALA A 84 -14.74 4.25 -9.95
C ALA A 84 -15.43 5.61 -10.18
N ALA A 85 -15.18 6.60 -9.32
CA ALA A 85 -15.65 7.97 -9.48
C ALA A 85 -14.91 8.77 -10.57
N GLY A 86 -13.86 8.20 -11.18
CA GLY A 86 -13.09 8.83 -12.24
C GLY A 86 -12.04 9.82 -11.77
N VAL A 87 -11.68 9.84 -10.48
CA VAL A 87 -10.70 10.77 -9.89
C VAL A 87 -9.32 10.67 -10.56
N PHE A 88 -8.91 9.45 -10.94
CA PHE A 88 -7.63 9.23 -11.62
C PHE A 88 -7.67 9.56 -13.13
N GLY A 89 -8.84 9.85 -13.69
CA GLY A 89 -9.00 10.20 -15.09
C GLY A 89 -8.33 9.20 -16.05
N PRO A 90 -7.52 9.66 -17.02
CA PRO A 90 -6.83 8.79 -17.98
C PRO A 90 -5.88 7.77 -17.34
N LEU A 91 -5.39 8.03 -16.12
CA LEU A 91 -4.46 7.15 -15.42
C LEU A 91 -5.15 5.97 -14.73
N ALA A 92 -6.48 5.93 -14.69
CA ALA A 92 -7.21 4.88 -13.98
C ALA A 92 -6.80 3.45 -14.41
N ASN A 93 -6.53 3.24 -15.70
CA ASN A 93 -6.13 1.93 -16.23
C ASN A 93 -4.68 1.53 -15.91
N HIS A 94 -3.87 2.48 -15.41
CA HIS A 94 -2.46 2.26 -15.06
C HIS A 94 -2.21 2.17 -13.56
N ILE A 95 -3.24 2.38 -12.74
CA ILE A 95 -3.14 2.39 -11.28
C ILE A 95 -3.84 1.15 -10.75
N GLN A 96 -3.11 0.35 -9.96
CA GLN A 96 -3.69 -0.75 -9.19
C GLN A 96 -3.85 -0.27 -7.75
N VAL A 97 -5.08 -0.04 -7.32
CA VAL A 97 -5.38 0.56 -6.01
C VAL A 97 -5.23 -0.45 -4.87
N THR A 98 -5.25 -1.75 -5.17
CA THR A 98 -5.09 -2.80 -4.16
C THR A 98 -3.70 -2.80 -3.50
N GLU A 99 -2.65 -2.42 -4.24
CA GLU A 99 -1.27 -2.33 -3.73
C GLU A 99 -1.02 -1.10 -2.83
N PHE A 100 -1.92 -0.11 -2.83
CA PHE A 100 -1.66 1.16 -2.13
C PHE A 100 -1.55 0.97 -0.62
N THR A 101 -0.51 1.57 -0.04
CA THR A 101 -0.38 1.70 1.40
C THR A 101 -1.11 2.95 1.90
N ILE A 102 -1.30 3.05 3.22
CA ILE A 102 -1.89 4.24 3.84
C ILE A 102 -1.09 5.51 3.47
N ARG A 103 0.24 5.41 3.36
CA ARG A 103 1.10 6.54 2.95
C ARG A 103 0.80 6.98 1.51
N ASP A 104 0.52 6.04 0.63
CA ASP A 104 0.21 6.30 -0.78
C ASP A 104 -1.16 6.93 -0.97
N ALA A 105 -2.04 6.93 0.03
CA ALA A 105 -3.30 7.67 -0.04
C ALA A 105 -3.12 9.18 0.20
N TYR A 106 -2.12 9.57 1.00
CA TYR A 106 -1.85 10.98 1.34
C TYR A 106 -0.79 11.62 0.44
N THR A 107 -0.05 10.82 -0.32
CA THR A 107 1.01 11.30 -1.21
C THR A 107 0.46 11.96 -2.49
N PRO A 108 -0.58 11.40 -3.16
CA PRO A 108 -1.25 12.05 -4.26
C PRO A 108 -1.91 13.35 -3.79
N LYS A 109 -1.70 14.45 -4.52
CA LYS A 109 -2.34 15.75 -4.24
C LYS A 109 -3.81 15.78 -4.67
N LEU A 110 -4.57 14.76 -4.28
CA LEU A 110 -6.00 14.62 -4.57
C LEU A 110 -6.84 15.38 -3.54
N PHE A 111 -6.62 16.68 -3.47
CA PHE A 111 -7.34 17.59 -2.57
C PHE A 111 -7.52 18.96 -3.24
N GLU A 112 -8.57 19.67 -2.86
CA GLU A 112 -8.80 21.04 -3.34
C GLU A 112 -7.89 21.99 -2.57
N SER A 113 -6.95 22.62 -3.28
CA SER A 113 -6.02 23.60 -2.72
C SER A 113 -6.53 25.04 -2.85
N ASN A 114 -7.54 25.28 -3.69
CA ASN A 114 -8.10 26.60 -3.86
C ASN A 114 -9.08 26.92 -2.70
N GLN A 115 -8.62 27.76 -1.79
CA GLN A 115 -9.38 28.24 -0.63
C GLN A 115 -10.71 28.88 -0.98
N THR A 116 -10.87 29.47 -2.18
CA THR A 116 -12.15 30.06 -2.58
C THR A 116 -13.25 29.02 -2.85
N ARG A 117 -12.87 27.74 -3.03
CA ARG A 117 -13.78 26.62 -3.24
C ARG A 117 -14.03 25.81 -1.98
N LEU A 118 -13.24 26.06 -0.93
CA LEU A 118 -13.40 25.40 0.35
C LEU A 118 -14.57 26.03 1.14
N PRO A 119 -15.22 25.27 2.03
CA PRO A 119 -16.20 25.82 2.95
C PRO A 119 -15.63 26.98 3.77
N SER A 120 -16.47 27.96 4.14
CA SER A 120 -16.03 29.16 4.85
C SER A 120 -15.34 28.89 6.20
N TRP A 121 -15.72 27.82 6.89
CA TRP A 121 -15.09 27.38 8.15
C TRP A 121 -13.66 26.86 7.98
N CYS A 122 -13.25 26.54 6.75
CA CYS A 122 -11.93 26.00 6.44
C CYS A 122 -10.86 27.06 6.18
N ASN A 123 -11.27 28.33 6.04
CA ASN A 123 -10.38 29.45 5.74
C ASN A 123 -10.33 30.46 6.91
N THR A 124 -10.42 29.98 8.15
CA THR A 124 -10.32 30.83 9.35
C THR A 124 -8.86 31.08 9.71
N GLU A 125 -8.56 32.30 10.18
CA GLU A 125 -7.19 32.80 10.34
C GLU A 125 -6.40 32.13 11.48
N GLU A 126 -7.08 31.43 12.40
CA GLU A 126 -6.47 31.04 13.67
C GLU A 126 -5.40 29.95 13.58
N GLU A 127 -5.37 29.13 12.52
CA GLU A 127 -4.29 28.16 12.28
C GLU A 127 -4.48 27.55 10.88
N LYS A 128 -3.78 28.07 9.89
CA LYS A 128 -3.95 27.72 8.48
C LYS A 128 -3.17 26.45 8.12
N LEU A 129 -3.83 25.30 8.10
CA LEU A 129 -3.28 24.07 7.53
C LEU A 129 -3.29 24.13 5.99
N ASP A 130 -2.35 23.43 5.35
CA ASP A 130 -2.30 23.32 3.88
C ASP A 130 -3.48 22.53 3.29
N PHE A 131 -4.30 21.90 4.13
CA PHE A 131 -5.46 21.10 3.74
C PHE A 131 -6.65 21.34 4.66
N CYS A 132 -7.83 21.00 4.13
CA CYS A 132 -9.09 21.13 4.85
C CYS A 132 -9.43 19.85 5.62
N GLN A 133 -9.28 19.85 6.94
CA GLN A 133 -9.73 18.72 7.76
C GLN A 133 -11.22 18.83 8.05
N ILE A 134 -12.00 17.86 7.57
CA ILE A 134 -13.48 17.88 7.65
C ILE A 134 -14.01 17.27 8.96
N LEU A 135 -13.25 16.36 9.56
CA LEU A 135 -13.67 15.58 10.73
C LEU A 135 -12.50 15.37 11.70
N GLY A 136 -12.82 15.13 12.97
CA GLY A 136 -11.85 14.83 14.04
C GLY A 136 -11.64 15.99 15.01
N GLU A 137 -11.41 15.65 16.28
CA GLU A 137 -11.15 16.61 17.35
C GLU A 137 -9.72 17.16 17.30
N TYR A 138 -8.78 16.33 16.82
CA TYR A 138 -7.36 16.66 16.72
C TYR A 138 -7.00 17.05 15.30
N ARG A 139 -6.23 18.12 15.15
CA ARG A 139 -5.66 18.52 13.87
C ARG A 139 -4.51 17.58 13.49
N MET A 140 -4.52 17.07 12.28
CA MET A 140 -3.38 16.32 11.76
C MET A 140 -2.36 17.29 11.16
N GLU A 141 -1.09 17.09 11.48
CA GLU A 141 0.02 17.73 10.76
C GLU A 141 0.67 16.67 9.88
N LEU A 142 0.53 16.82 8.57
CA LEU A 142 1.19 15.94 7.60
C LEU A 142 2.59 16.47 7.33
N PHE A 143 3.56 16.09 8.16
CA PHE A 143 4.96 16.38 7.89
C PHE A 143 5.40 15.63 6.63
N CYS A 144 5.54 16.37 5.53
CA CYS A 144 6.32 15.87 4.39
C CYS A 144 7.79 15.96 4.81
N CYS A 145 8.45 14.81 5.04
CA CYS A 145 9.90 14.77 5.09
C CYS A 145 10.42 15.13 3.69
N LEU A 146 10.81 16.39 3.51
CA LEU A 146 11.66 16.85 2.40
C LEU A 146 13.08 16.31 2.58
#